data_AF-A0A6F8PJM8-F1
#
_entry.id   AF-A0A6F8PJM8-F1
#
_cell.length_a   1.000
_cell.length_b   1.000
_cell.length_c   1.000
_cell.angle_alpha   90.00
_cell.angle_beta   90.00
_cell.angle_gamma   90.00
#
_symmetry.space_group_name_H-M   'P 1'
#
loop_
_entity.id
_entity.type
_entity.pdbx_description
1 polymer ?
#
loop_
_entity_poly.entity_id
_entity_poly.type
_entity_poly.pdbx_seq_one_letter_code
_entity_poly.pdbx_strand_id
1 'polypeptide(L)' 'MKDIKPLLNWAIQNGESKIVDRILVKLLPEFLAVNQKITPEMIENSDEIVVPEKLYLLAKETAENLVSLPYPEK' A
#
# COMPACT_ATOMS: atom_id res chain seq x y z
N MET A 1 4.75 5.91 -12.45
CA MET A 1 3.78 5.10 -11.69
C MET A 1 4.54 3.88 -11.17
N LYS A 2 4.18 3.36 -9.99
CA LYS A 2 4.85 2.21 -9.36
C LYS A 2 3.82 1.18 -8.91
N ASP A 3 4.22 -0.09 -8.88
CA ASP A 3 3.38 -1.17 -8.39
C ASP A 3 3.41 -1.22 -6.86
N ILE A 4 2.23 -1.12 -6.23
CA ILE A 4 2.09 -1.13 -4.76
C ILE A 4 1.92 -2.55 -4.18
N LYS A 5 1.66 -3.55 -5.02
CA LYS A 5 1.39 -4.92 -4.55
C LYS A 5 2.55 -5.57 -3.78
N PRO A 6 3.84 -5.47 -4.19
CA PRO A 6 4.94 -6.06 -3.43
C PRO A 6 5.13 -5.35 -2.08
N LEU A 7 4.83 -4.05 -2.01
CA LEU A 7 4.82 -3.31 -0.75
C LEU A 7 3.74 -3.84 0.20
N LEU A 8 2.51 -4.04 -0.31
CA LEU A 8 1.41 -4.60 0.49
C LEU A 8 1.71 -6.02 0.93
N ASN A 9 2.25 -6.87 0.05
CA ASN A 9 2.66 -8.23 0.39
C ASN A 9 3.78 -8.26 1.43
N TRP A 10 4.79 -7.39 1.30
CA TRP A 10 5.82 -7.25 2.32
C TRP A 10 5.24 -6.81 3.67
N ALA A 11 4.30 -5.86 3.66
CA ALA A 11 3.63 -5.43 4.88
C ALA A 11 2.83 -6.59 5.50
N ILE A 12 2.13 -7.41 4.72
CA ILE A 12 1.45 -8.62 5.21
C ILE A 12 2.44 -9.59 5.87
N GLN A 13 3.62 -9.81 5.26
CA GLN A 13 4.60 -10.78 5.76
C GLN A 13 5.35 -10.32 7.01
N ASN A 14 5.48 -9.01 7.22
CA ASN A 14 6.30 -8.45 8.30
C ASN A 14 5.47 -7.74 9.39
N GLY A 15 4.19 -7.46 9.12
CA GLY A 15 3.29 -6.74 9.99
C GLY A 15 2.23 -7.59 10.67
N GLU A 16 1.32 -6.93 11.37
CA GLU A 16 0.21 -7.59 12.06
C GLU A 16 -0.92 -7.99 11.09
N SER A 17 -1.79 -8.91 11.54
CA SER A 17 -3.05 -9.19 10.86
C SER A 17 -3.84 -7.88 10.61
N LYS A 18 -4.35 -7.70 9.39
CA LYS A 18 -5.05 -6.49 8.90
C LYS A 18 -4.17 -5.24 8.74
N ILE A 19 -2.84 -5.39 8.64
CA ILE A 19 -1.98 -4.24 8.33
C ILE A 19 -2.33 -3.58 6.99
N VAL A 20 -2.74 -4.34 5.99
CA VAL A 20 -3.19 -3.81 4.70
C VAL A 20 -4.43 -2.93 4.87
N ASP A 21 -5.43 -3.37 5.64
CA ASP A 21 -6.58 -2.51 5.97
C ASP A 21 -6.16 -1.21 6.64
N ARG A 22 -5.20 -1.26 7.58
CA ARG A 22 -4.68 -0.05 8.25
C ARG A 22 -3.96 0.88 7.27
N ILE A 23 -3.17 0.33 6.35
CA ILE A 23 -2.50 1.10 5.29
C ILE A 23 -3.56 1.76 4.40
N LEU A 24 -4.54 0.99 3.91
CA LEU A 24 -5.60 1.50 3.06
C LEU A 24 -6.40 2.60 3.75
N VAL A 25 -6.81 2.41 5.01
CA VAL A 25 -7.56 3.41 5.79
C VAL A 25 -6.77 4.71 5.97
N LYS A 26 -5.46 4.64 6.19
CA LYS A 26 -4.60 5.82 6.27
C LYS A 26 -4.42 6.53 4.94
N LEU A 27 -4.41 5.78 3.84
CA LEU A 27 -4.25 6.30 2.49
C LEU A 27 -5.57 6.69 1.81
N LEU A 28 -6.73 6.31 2.37
CA LEU A 28 -8.07 6.71 1.89
C LEU A 28 -8.17 8.19 1.51
N PRO A 29 -7.76 9.17 2.36
CA PRO A 29 -7.83 10.58 2.00
C PRO A 29 -7.01 10.93 0.76
N GLU A 30 -5.83 10.33 0.60
CA GLU A 30 -4.95 10.58 -0.54
C GLU A 30 -5.50 9.92 -1.81
N PHE A 31 -6.04 8.71 -1.70
CA PHE A 31 -6.74 8.02 -2.79
C PHE A 31 -7.95 8.81 -3.29
N LEU A 32 -8.74 9.38 -2.37
CA LEU A 32 -9.85 10.27 -2.71
C LEU A 32 -9.36 11.56 -3.39
N ALA A 33 -8.25 12.14 -2.93
CA ALA A 33 -7.68 13.36 -3.50
C ALA A 33 -7.22 13.20 -4.95
N VAL A 34 -6.78 11.99 -5.34
CA VAL A 34 -6.39 11.68 -6.73
C VAL A 34 -7.47 10.94 -7.52
N ASN A 35 -8.68 10.80 -6.96
CA ASN A 35 -9.80 10.04 -7.53
C ASN A 35 -9.43 8.60 -7.96
N GLN A 36 -8.51 7.97 -7.24
CA GLN A 36 -8.06 6.61 -7.50
C GLN A 36 -8.62 5.68 -6.42
N LYS A 37 -9.43 4.70 -6.84
CA LYS A 37 -9.97 3.68 -5.93
C LYS A 37 -9.08 2.46 -5.94
N ILE A 38 -8.56 2.09 -4.77
CA ILE A 38 -8.00 0.75 -4.53
C ILE A 38 -8.96 0.03 -3.60
N THR A 39 -9.49 -1.10 -4.05
CA THR A 39 -10.35 -1.97 -3.24
C THR A 39 -9.57 -3.21 -2.79
N PRO A 40 -9.99 -3.85 -1.68
CA PRO A 40 -9.43 -5.13 -1.25
C PRO A 40 -9.47 -6.18 -2.37
N GLU A 41 -10.58 -6.22 -3.13
CA GLU A 41 -10.75 -7.12 -4.26
C GLU A 41 -9.70 -6.89 -5.37
N MET A 42 -9.30 -5.65 -5.61
CA MET A 42 -8.22 -5.35 -6.57
C MET A 42 -6.88 -5.88 -6.07
N ILE A 43 -6.61 -5.86 -4.76
CA ILE A 43 -5.38 -6.39 -4.17
C ILE A 43 -5.31 -7.91 -4.30
N GLU A 44 -6.46 -8.58 -4.13
CA GLU A 44 -6.56 -10.03 -4.24
C GLU A 44 -6.54 -10.54 -5.69
N ASN A 45 -7.19 -9.82 -6.62
CA ASN A 45 -7.42 -10.31 -7.99
C ASN A 45 -6.54 -9.66 -9.07
N SER A 46 -5.85 -8.55 -8.78
CA SER A 46 -5.00 -7.89 -9.79
C SER A 46 -3.56 -8.36 -9.66
N ASP A 47 -2.94 -8.78 -10.76
CA ASP A 47 -1.51 -9.13 -10.78
C ASP A 47 -0.62 -7.93 -10.41
N GLU A 48 -1.00 -6.74 -10.87
CA GLU A 48 -0.33 -5.46 -10.58
C GLU A 48 -1.36 -4.40 -10.15
N ILE A 49 -0.98 -3.53 -9.22
CA ILE A 49 -1.73 -2.33 -8.83
C ILE A 49 -0.82 -1.12 -9.00
N VAL A 50 -1.00 -0.47 -10.14
CA VAL A 50 -0.19 0.69 -10.54
C VAL A 50 -0.76 1.96 -9.91
N VAL A 51 0.05 2.61 -9.09
CA VAL A 51 -0.29 3.89 -8.46
C VAL A 51 0.68 5.01 -8.89
N PRO A 52 0.25 6.28 -8.89
CA PRO A 52 1.13 7.43 -8.99
C PRO A 52 2.27 7.32 -7.99
N GLU A 53 3.46 7.78 -8.38
CA GLU A 53 4.65 7.70 -7.54
C GLU A 53 4.46 8.37 -6.17
N LYS A 54 3.74 9.50 -6.14
CA LYS A 54 3.37 10.18 -4.90
C LYS A 54 2.59 9.26 -3.94
N LEU A 55 1.60 8.53 -4.45
CA LEU A 55 0.82 7.57 -3.66
C LEU A 55 1.66 6.38 -3.23
N TYR A 56 2.55 5.88 -4.10
CA TYR A 56 3.47 4.82 -3.74
C TYR A 56 4.38 5.22 -2.58
N LEU A 57 4.95 6.43 -2.62
CA LEU A 57 5.83 6.93 -1.56
C LEU A 57 5.08 7.09 -0.23
N LEU A 58 3.86 7.63 -0.28
CA LEU A 58 3.00 7.75 0.90
C LEU A 58 2.62 6.38 1.47
N ALA A 59 2.31 5.43 0.60
CA ALA A 59 2.03 4.07 1.01
C ALA A 59 3.25 3.39 1.63
N LYS A 60 4.43 3.60 1.03
CA LYS A 60 5.71 3.07 1.53
C LYS A 60 5.97 3.61 2.92
N GLU A 61 5.94 4.92 3.10
CA GLU A 61 6.16 5.56 4.40
C GLU A 61 5.13 5.07 5.44
N THR A 62 3.86 4.94 5.04
CA THR A 62 2.80 4.41 5.92
C THR A 62 3.06 2.96 6.32
N ALA A 63 3.46 2.11 5.37
CA ALA A 63 3.76 0.71 5.62
C ALA A 63 5.01 0.57 6.50
N GLU A 64 6.07 1.33 6.24
CA GLU A 64 7.29 1.35 7.06
C GLU A 64 7.00 1.77 8.50
N ASN A 65 6.17 2.82 8.68
CA ASN A 65 5.73 3.27 10.00
C ASN A 65 4.88 2.22 10.74
N LEU A 66 4.01 1.50 10.03
CA LEU A 66 3.14 0.48 10.64
C LEU A 66 3.87 -0.82 10.96
N VAL A 67 4.80 -1.25 10.09
CA VAL A 67 5.62 -2.45 10.30
C VAL A 67 6.78 -2.16 11.25
N SER A 68 7.15 -0.88 11.44
CA SER A 68 8.37 -0.46 12.14
C SER A 68 9.65 -1.05 11.54
N LEU A 69 9.64 -1.31 10.22
CA LEU A 69 10.78 -1.80 9.46
C LEU A 69 10.89 -1.02 8.14
N PRO A 70 12.10 -0.84 7.60
CA PRO A 70 12.28 -0.26 6.27
C PRO A 70 11.85 -1.27 5.19
N TYR A 71 11.14 -0.79 4.17
CA TYR A 71 10.78 -1.60 3.02
C TYR A 71 12.05 -1.81 2.16
N PRO A 72 12.48 -3.07 1.93
CA PRO A 72 13.63 -3.35 1.08
C PRO A 72 13.25 -3.10 -0.37
N GLU A 73 13.52 -1.89 -0.88
CA GLU A 73 13.48 -1.63 -2.32
C GLU A 73 14.60 -2.46 -2.97
N LYS A 74 14.23 -3.60 -3.58
CA LYS A 74 15.11 -4.41 -4.43
C LYS A 74 15.02 -3.97 -5.88
#